data_AF-A0A285P1V2-F1
#
_entry.id   AF-A0A285P1V2-F1
#
_cell.length_a   1.000
_cell.length_b   1.000
_cell.length_c   1.000
_cell.angle_alpha   90.00
_cell.angle_beta   90.00
_cell.angle_gamma   90.00
#
_symmetry.space_group_name_H-M   'P 1'
#
loop_
_entity.id
_entity.type
_entity.pdbx_description
1 polymer ?
#
loop_
_entity_poly.entity_id
_entity_poly.type
_entity_poly.pdbx_seq_one_letter_code
_entity_poly.pdbx_strand_id
1 'polypeptide(L)' 'MKQVVIKVNGKDIRLKDFPKRVAYNVVFGLIKSLNLEEEPEDIVIYVRVGKEDSGSS' A
#
# COMPACT_ATOMS: atom_id res chain seq x y z
N MET A 1 -0.22 -5.33 17.17
CA MET A 1 0.01 -6.22 16.01
C MET A 1 -0.04 -5.37 14.74
N LYS A 2 0.87 -5.58 13.78
CA LYS A 2 0.86 -4.83 12.51
C LYS A 2 -0.26 -5.37 11.63
N GLN A 3 -1.27 -4.56 11.32
CA GLN A 3 -2.40 -4.95 10.48
C GLN A 3 -2.19 -4.39 9.07
N VAL A 4 -2.21 -5.26 8.06
CA VAL A 4 -2.21 -4.86 6.64
C VAL A 4 -3.51 -5.35 6.04
N VAL A 5 -4.31 -4.41 5.53
CA VAL A 5 -5.55 -4.70 4.81
C VAL A 5 -5.37 -4.28 3.36
N ILE A 6 -5.51 -5.23 2.44
CA ILE A 6 -5.55 -4.93 1.00
C ILE A 6 -6.99 -5.08 0.55
N LYS A 7 -7.52 -4.04 -0.11
CA LYS A 7 -8.86 -4.05 -0.71
C LYS A 7 -8.74 -4.21 -2.22
N VAL A 8 -9.40 -5.23 -2.77
CA VAL A 8 -9.49 -5.46 -4.21
C VAL A 8 -10.97 -5.43 -4.59
N ASN A 9 -11.36 -4.52 -5.48
CA ASN A 9 -12.76 -4.33 -5.91
C ASN A 9 -13.72 -4.15 -4.72
N GLY A 10 -13.31 -3.36 -3.72
CA GLY A 10 -14.07 -3.10 -2.50
C GLY A 10 -14.10 -4.24 -1.48
N LYS A 11 -13.41 -5.37 -1.73
CA LYS A 11 -13.37 -6.52 -0.84
C LYS A 11 -12.03 -6.63 -0.12
N ASP A 12 -12.08 -6.87 1.19
CA ASP A 12 -10.91 -7.13 2.01
C ASP A 12 -10.32 -8.50 1.67
N ILE A 13 -9.05 -8.52 1.28
CA ILE A 13 -8.32 -9.74 0.93
C ILE A 13 -7.51 -10.19 2.15
N ARG A 14 -7.76 -11.43 2.59
CA ARG A 14 -6.97 -12.07 3.63
C ARG A 14 -5.63 -12.54 3.08
N LEU A 15 -4.57 -11.81 3.40
CA LEU A 15 -3.20 -12.20 3.05
C LEU A 15 -2.67 -13.32 3.96
N LYS A 16 -1.89 -14.23 3.36
CA LYS A 16 -0.99 -15.12 4.10
C LYS A 16 0.15 -14.33 4.75
N ASP A 17 0.86 -14.95 5.69
CA ASP A 17 1.85 -14.24 6.52
C ASP A 17 3.07 -13.72 5.76
N PHE A 18 3.54 -14.43 4.72
CA PHE A 18 4.64 -13.95 3.90
C PHE A 18 4.26 -12.67 3.11
N PRO A 19 3.20 -12.64 2.27
CA PRO A 19 2.77 -11.42 1.58
C PRO A 19 2.46 -10.25 2.51
N LYS A 20 1.85 -10.52 3.68
CA LYS A 20 1.56 -9.48 4.70
C LYS A 20 2.83 -8.79 5.19
N ARG A 21 3.88 -9.56 5.49
CA ARG A 21 5.18 -9.02 5.92
C ARG A 21 5.86 -8.22 4.82
N VAL A 22 5.85 -8.72 3.59
CA VAL A 22 6.43 -8.02 2.43
C VAL A 22 5.73 -6.69 2.19
N ALA A 23 4.40 -6.69 2.11
CA ALA A 23 3.61 -5.46 1.90
C ALA A 23 3.87 -4.42 2.99
N TYR A 24 3.85 -4.82 4.27
CA TYR A 24 4.15 -3.92 5.38
C TYR A 24 5.55 -3.31 5.24
N ASN A 25 6.58 -4.12 5.02
CA ASN A 25 7.97 -3.64 4.99
C ASN A 25 8.21 -2.69 3.82
N VAL A 26 7.65 -2.98 2.64
CA VAL A 26 7.76 -2.12 1.46
C VAL A 26 7.08 -0.78 1.72
N VAL A 27 5.81 -0.80 2.14
CA VAL A 27 5.05 0.42 2.42
C VAL A 27 5.72 1.25 3.51
N PHE A 28 6.02 0.64 4.65
CA PHE A 28 6.61 1.35 5.78
C PHE A 28 8.00 1.89 5.46
N GLY A 29 8.83 1.13 4.73
CA GLY A 29 10.14 1.58 4.28
C GLY A 29 10.05 2.77 3.33
N LEU A 30 9.11 2.75 2.38
CA LEU A 30 8.83 3.88 1.50
C LEU A 30 8.43 5.12 2.30
N ILE A 31 7.49 5.00 3.24
CA ILE A 31 7.03 6.14 4.04
C ILE A 31 8.15 6.69 4.94
N LYS A 32 8.97 5.83 5.57
CA LYS A 32 10.13 6.29 6.37
C LYS A 32 11.20 6.99 5.55
N SER A 33 11.26 6.74 4.24
CA SER A 33 12.17 7.46 3.35
C SER A 33 11.69 8.87 3.02
N LEU A 34 10.41 9.18 3.29
CA LEU A 34 9.87 10.53 3.17
C LEU A 34 10.31 11.35 4.39
N ASN A 35 10.71 12.60 4.17
CA ASN A 35 11.05 13.53 5.26
C ASN A 35 9.76 14.06 5.90
N LEU A 36 9.08 13.20 6.65
CA LEU A 36 7.87 13.54 7.37
C LEU A 36 8.20 14.40 8.60
N GLU A 37 7.36 15.39 8.88
CA GLU A 37 7.49 16.23 10.08
C GLU A 37 7.24 15.42 11.37
N GLU A 38 6.43 14.35 11.27
CA GLU A 38 6.05 13.48 12.39
C GLU A 38 6.10 12.00 11.99
N GLU A 39 6.24 11.10 12.97
CA GLU A 39 6.18 9.65 12.74
C GLU A 39 4.74 9.23 12.40
N PRO A 40 4.53 8.43 11.35
CA PRO A 40 3.19 8.07 10.91
C PRO A 40 2.52 7.05 11.83
N GLU A 41 1.35 7.39 12.35
CA GLU A 41 0.49 6.46 13.12
C GLU A 41 -0.35 5.56 12.21
N ASP A 42 -0.83 6.11 11.08
CA ASP A 42 -1.61 5.40 10.06
C ASP A 42 -1.12 5.76 8.65
N ILE A 43 -1.14 4.77 7.75
CA ILE A 43 -0.68 4.92 6.35
C ILE A 43 -1.78 4.37 5.44
N VAL A 44 -2.39 5.26 4.65
CA VAL A 44 -3.38 4.90 3.64
C VAL A 44 -2.82 5.14 2.25
N ILE A 45 -2.71 4.08 1.44
CA ILE A 45 -2.25 4.15 0.04
C ILE A 45 -3.41 3.86 -0.89
N TYR A 46 -3.66 4.75 -1.83
CA TYR A 46 -4.63 4.56 -2.91
C TYR A 46 -3.91 4.18 -4.20
N VAL A 47 -4.18 2.98 -4.71
CA VAL A 47 -3.69 2.51 -6.02
C VAL A 47 -4.88 2.36 -6.95
N ARG A 48 -4.87 3.06 -8.09
CA ARG A 48 -5.89 2.92 -9.14
C ARG A 48 -5.34 2.03 -10.24
N VAL A 49 -6.01 0.90 -10.48
CA VAL A 49 -5.67 -0.03 -11.56
C VAL A 49 -6.70 0.17 -12.67
N GLY A 50 -6.37 1.04 -13.63
CA GLY A 50 -7.09 1.23 -14.89
C GLY A 50 -6.10 1.05 -16.04
N LYS A 51 -6.60 0.71 -17.25
CA LYS A 51 -5.75 0.71 -18.44
C LYS A 51 -5.10 2.08 -18.55
N GLU A 52 -3.79 2.13 -18.69
CA GLU A 52 -3.15 3.26 -19.35
C GLU A 52 -3.95 3.51 -20.63
N ASP A 53 -4.49 4.72 -20.77
CA ASP A 53 -4.85 5.19 -22.09
C ASP A 53 -3.54 5.18 -22.89
N SER A 54 -3.38 4.12 -23.69
CA SER A 54 -2.51 4.13 -24.85
C SER A 54 -3.04 5.21 -25.79
N GLY A 55 -2.65 6.45 -25.56
CA GLY A 55 -3.13 7.58 -26.34
C GLY A 55 -2.43 8.87 -25.96
N SER A 56 -1.34 9.17 -26.66
CA SER A 56 -0.84 10.48 -27.14
C SER A 56 0.66 10.36 -27.35
N SER A 57 1.27 10.57 -28.51
CA SER A 57 0.86 10.97 -29.87
C SER A 57 2.00 10.58 -30.81
#